data_AF-A0A450UEP4-F1
#
_entry.id   AF-A0A450UEP4-F1
#
_cell.length_a   1.000
_cell.length_b   1.000
_cell.length_c   1.000
_cell.angle_alpha   90.00
_cell.angle_beta   90.00
_cell.angle_gamma   90.00
#
_symmetry.space_group_name_H-M   'P 1'
#
loop_
_entity.id
_entity.type
_entity.pdbx_description
1 polymer ?
#
loop_
_entity_poly.entity_id
_entity_poly.type
_entity_poly.pdbx_seq_one_letter_code
_entity_poly.pdbx_strand_id
1 'polypeptide(L)'
;MLLEFALSNYRSIRGEQRLNPVAGPERNLRDANTFQPARTGGVAAKNNPRLLRSVAVYGPNASGKTNLIRALAMMKPIVLESHRQTGPRPVEPFAFDSATRVQPTQSTAAYCVTVAELRPAALRWGRHH
;
A
#
# COMPACT_ATOMS: atom_id res chain seq x y z
N MET A 1 -0.26 7.60 2.28
CA MET A 1 1.00 7.26 1.59
C MET A 1 1.32 5.79 1.80
N LEU A 2 1.90 5.10 0.81
CA LEU A 2 2.23 3.67 0.88
C LEU A 2 3.44 3.42 1.78
N LEU A 3 3.35 2.44 2.69
CA LEU A 3 4.41 2.02 3.61
C LEU A 3 5.06 0.71 3.19
N GLU A 4 4.24 -0.23 2.74
CA GLU A 4 4.67 -1.53 2.24
C GLU A 4 3.60 -2.06 1.30
N PHE A 5 4.02 -2.75 0.25
CA PHE A 5 3.14 -3.56 -0.60
C PHE A 5 3.80 -4.90 -0.87
N ALA A 6 3.04 -5.99 -0.70
CA ALA A 6 3.45 -7.34 -1.05
C ALA A 6 2.38 -8.03 -1.89
N LEU A 7 2.81 -8.85 -2.84
CA LEU A 7 1.94 -9.58 -3.75
C LEU A 7 2.58 -10.90 -4.16
N SER A 8 1.81 -11.98 -4.20
CA SER A 8 2.21 -13.24 -4.80
C SER A 8 1.09 -13.84 -5.65
N ASN A 9 1.46 -14.71 -6.59
CA ASN A 9 0.53 -15.43 -7.47
C ASN A 9 -0.45 -14.49 -8.22
N TYR A 10 0.09 -13.59 -9.05
CA TYR A 10 -0.68 -12.60 -9.80
C TYR A 10 -0.12 -12.41 -11.21
N ARG A 11 -0.89 -12.76 -12.25
CA ARG A 11 -0.53 -12.58 -13.68
C ARG A 11 0.84 -13.15 -14.03
N SER A 12 1.85 -12.31 -14.25
CA SER A 12 3.22 -12.74 -14.57
C SER A 12 4.11 -12.90 -13.33
N ILE A 13 3.57 -12.71 -12.14
CA ILE A 13 4.27 -12.77 -10.86
C ILE A 13 3.88 -14.08 -10.17
N ARG A 14 4.80 -15.04 -10.14
CA ARG A 14 4.59 -16.33 -9.45
C ARG A 14 4.82 -16.18 -7.95
N GLY A 15 6.06 -15.85 -7.57
CA GLY A 15 6.49 -15.69 -6.17
C GLY A 15 6.11 -14.34 -5.57
N GLU A 16 6.43 -14.16 -4.29
CA GLU A 16 6.24 -12.88 -3.61
C GLU A 16 7.11 -11.77 -4.22
N GLN A 17 6.52 -10.60 -4.42
CA GLN A 17 7.19 -9.35 -4.73
C GLN A 17 6.84 -8.35 -3.64
N ARG A 18 7.86 -7.75 -3.00
CA ARG A 18 7.69 -6.75 -1.95
C ARG A 18 8.27 -5.41 -2.38
N LEU A 19 7.48 -4.35 -2.27
CA LEU A 19 7.86 -2.96 -2.44
C LEU A 19 7.91 -2.29 -1.06
N ASN A 20 9.12 -1.93 -0.62
CA ASN A 20 9.35 -1.26 0.67
C ASN A 20 9.98 0.14 0.44
N PRO A 21 9.18 1.23 0.45
CA PRO A 21 9.66 2.60 0.29
C PRO A 21 10.37 3.20 1.52
N VAL A 22 11.01 2.40 2.37
CA VAL A 22 11.88 2.90 3.44
C VAL A 22 13.13 3.53 2.83
N ALA A 23 13.43 4.76 3.26
CA ALA A 23 14.60 5.49 2.79
C ALA A 23 15.89 4.81 3.26
N GLY A 24 16.85 4.71 2.34
CA GLY A 24 18.20 4.25 2.66
C GLY A 24 19.01 5.25 3.49
N PRO A 25 20.28 4.94 3.79
CA PRO A 25 21.14 5.79 4.61
C PRO A 25 21.62 7.07 3.91
N GLU A 26 21.45 7.17 2.58
CA GLU A 26 21.86 8.34 1.79
C GLU A 26 21.14 9.61 2.26
N ARG A 27 21.90 10.71 2.37
CA ARG A 27 21.39 12.00 2.87
C ARG A 27 21.18 13.04 1.77
N ASN A 28 21.66 12.80 0.56
CA ASN A 28 21.48 13.73 -0.56
C ASN A 28 19.99 13.87 -0.89
N LEU A 29 19.52 15.12 -1.01
CA LEU A 29 18.12 15.45 -1.30
C LEU A 29 17.10 14.78 -0.36
N ARG A 30 17.54 14.31 0.82
CA ARG A 30 16.69 13.54 1.75
C ARG A 30 15.46 14.33 2.14
N ASP A 31 15.61 15.61 2.44
CA ASP A 31 14.48 16.45 2.86
C ASP A 31 13.46 16.68 1.74
N ALA A 32 13.93 16.77 0.49
CA ALA A 32 13.08 16.93 -0.69
C ALA A 32 12.38 15.62 -1.11
N ASN A 33 13.08 14.48 -1.03
CA ASN A 33 12.63 13.21 -1.62
C ASN A 33 12.00 12.22 -0.64
N THR A 34 12.10 12.49 0.66
CA THR A 34 11.51 11.62 1.67
C THR A 34 10.56 12.42 2.57
N PHE A 35 9.84 11.74 3.46
CA PHE A 35 9.10 12.36 4.57
C PHE A 35 9.17 11.45 5.79
N GLN A 36 8.93 12.00 6.99
CA GLN A 36 8.79 11.20 8.21
C GLN A 36 7.35 11.30 8.69
N PRO A 37 6.60 10.19 8.78
CA PRO A 37 5.22 10.24 9.27
C PRO A 37 5.15 10.80 10.68
N ALA A 38 4.24 11.76 10.90
CA ALA A 38 3.90 12.24 12.23
C ALA A 38 3.15 11.13 13.00
N ARG A 39 3.37 11.04 14.33
CA ARG A 39 2.70 10.05 15.17
C ARG A 39 1.33 10.53 15.65
N THR A 40 0.39 9.59 15.73
CA THR A 40 -0.75 9.60 16.66
C THR A 40 -0.50 8.54 17.75
N GLY A 41 -0.55 8.90 19.03
CA GLY A 41 -0.63 7.92 20.13
C GLY A 41 0.63 7.53 20.94
N GLY A 42 1.51 8.46 21.33
CA GLY A 42 2.37 8.31 22.52
C GLY A 42 3.57 7.35 22.50
N VAL A 43 3.77 6.51 21.48
CA VAL A 43 4.96 5.63 21.41
C VAL A 43 6.20 6.44 20.96
N ALA A 44 7.39 6.16 21.51
CA ALA A 44 8.58 7.01 21.39
C ALA A 44 9.19 7.12 19.97
N ALA A 45 9.54 8.34 19.54
CA ALA A 45 10.00 8.80 18.22
C ALA A 45 11.18 8.04 17.57
N LYS A 46 11.95 7.26 18.33
CA LYS A 46 13.26 6.75 17.91
C LYS A 46 13.24 5.69 16.80
N ASN A 47 12.09 5.08 16.48
CA ASN A 47 12.02 3.94 15.55
C ASN A 47 11.19 4.19 14.27
N ASN A 48 10.79 5.43 13.94
CA ASN A 48 9.99 5.64 12.73
C ASN A 48 10.89 5.92 11.50
N PRO A 49 11.00 5.00 10.53
CA PRO A 49 11.85 5.20 9.36
C PRO A 49 11.36 6.38 8.52
N ARG A 50 12.29 7.08 7.87
CA ARG A 50 11.96 8.05 6.82
C ARG A 50 11.53 7.26 5.59
N LEU A 51 10.52 7.75 4.87
CA LEU A 51 9.92 7.06 3.74
C LEU A 51 10.08 7.88 2.47
N LEU A 52 10.24 7.21 1.33
CA LEU A 52 10.33 7.84 0.02
C LEU A 52 8.98 8.45 -0.38
N ARG A 53 9.02 9.65 -0.98
CA ARG A 53 7.84 10.29 -1.57
C ARG A 53 7.46 9.69 -2.93
N SER A 54 8.43 9.09 -3.61
CA SER A 54 8.28 8.51 -4.94
C SER A 54 9.23 7.34 -5.10
N VAL A 55 8.82 6.34 -5.87
CA VAL A 55 9.64 5.17 -6.21
C VAL A 55 9.54 4.95 -7.71
N ALA A 56 10.68 4.69 -8.34
CA ALA A 56 10.74 4.29 -9.73
C ALA A 56 11.03 2.79 -9.83
N VAL A 57 10.34 2.10 -10.74
CA VAL A 57 10.47 0.65 -10.95
C VAL A 57 11.09 0.42 -12.33
N TYR A 58 12.30 -0.12 -12.35
CA TYR A 58 13.06 -0.40 -13.57
C TYR A 58 13.27 -1.91 -13.76
N GLY A 59 13.60 -2.30 -15.00
CA GLY A 59 13.92 -3.68 -15.35
C GLY A 59 13.62 -4.01 -16.81
N PRO A 60 14.02 -5.20 -17.29
CA PRO A 60 13.84 -5.63 -18.68
C PRO A 60 12.37 -5.64 -19.14
N ASN A 61 12.14 -5.64 -20.46
CA ASN A 61 10.81 -5.87 -21.01
C ASN A 61 10.26 -7.23 -20.53
N ALA A 62 8.94 -7.31 -20.37
CA ALA A 62 8.24 -8.50 -19.84
C ALA A 62 8.60 -8.94 -18.41
N SER A 63 9.43 -8.18 -17.66
CA SER A 63 9.79 -8.52 -16.26
C SER A 63 8.65 -8.37 -15.23
N GLY A 64 7.42 -8.09 -15.67
CA GLY A 64 6.25 -7.98 -14.78
C GLY A 64 6.01 -6.60 -14.16
N LYS A 65 6.78 -5.55 -14.50
CA LYS A 65 6.60 -4.18 -13.95
C LYS A 65 5.18 -3.64 -14.14
N THR A 66 4.62 -3.77 -15.33
CA THR A 66 3.24 -3.35 -15.62
C THR A 66 2.24 -4.11 -14.75
N ASN A 67 2.49 -5.39 -14.47
CA ASN A 67 1.64 -6.19 -13.59
C ASN A 67 1.80 -5.78 -12.11
N LEU A 68 2.99 -5.39 -11.66
CA LEU A 68 3.19 -4.80 -10.33
C LEU A 68 2.35 -3.51 -10.16
N ILE A 69 2.38 -2.61 -11.15
CA ILE A 69 1.57 -1.37 -11.13
C ILE A 69 0.07 -1.69 -11.16
N ARG A 70 -0.35 -2.66 -11.98
CA ARG A 70 -1.76 -3.12 -12.03
C ARG A 70 -2.21 -3.72 -10.70
N ALA A 71 -1.33 -4.43 -9.98
CA ALA A 71 -1.65 -4.97 -8.68
C ALA A 71 -1.82 -3.88 -7.61
N LEU A 72 -0.97 -2.84 -7.63
CA LEU A 72 -1.14 -1.65 -6.79
C LEU A 72 -2.46 -0.93 -7.09
N ALA A 73 -2.81 -0.79 -8.37
CA ALA A 73 -4.07 -0.20 -8.79
C ALA A 73 -5.29 -1.03 -8.34
N MET A 74 -5.18 -2.36 -8.38
CA MET A 74 -6.20 -3.30 -7.90
C MET A 74 -6.40 -3.19 -6.37
N MET A 75 -5.33 -2.96 -5.61
CA MET A 75 -5.39 -2.82 -4.15
C MET A 75 -6.07 -1.52 -3.68
N LYS A 76 -6.00 -0.44 -4.47
CA LYS A 76 -6.57 0.86 -4.10
C LYS A 76 -8.07 0.80 -3.72
N PRO A 77 -8.98 0.27 -4.58
CA PRO A 77 -10.39 0.14 -4.20
C PRO A 77 -10.59 -0.90 -3.08
N ILE A 78 -9.75 -1.95 -2.98
CA ILE A 78 -9.84 -2.92 -1.87
C ILE A 78 -9.73 -2.22 -0.53
N VAL A 79 -8.72 -1.35 -0.39
CA VAL A 79 -8.44 -0.66 0.87
C VAL A 79 -9.51 0.40 1.15
N LEU A 80 -9.86 1.21 0.14
CA LEU A 80 -10.79 2.33 0.31
C LEU A 80 -12.25 1.90 0.50
N GLU A 81 -12.65 0.73 -0.02
CA GLU A 81 -14.03 0.23 -0.01
C GLU A 81 -14.15 -1.09 0.78
N SER A 82 -13.16 -1.39 1.62
CA SER A 82 -13.09 -2.62 2.42
C SER A 82 -14.34 -2.85 3.28
N HIS A 83 -15.01 -1.77 3.73
CA HIS A 83 -16.27 -1.83 4.48
C HIS A 83 -17.50 -2.19 3.65
N ARG A 84 -17.44 -2.07 2.31
CA ARG A 84 -18.57 -2.28 1.40
C ARG A 84 -18.48 -3.57 0.59
N GLN A 85 -17.29 -4.14 0.43
CA GLN A 85 -17.06 -5.26 -0.48
C GLN A 85 -16.36 -6.42 0.20
N THR A 86 -17.14 -7.44 0.57
CA THR A 86 -16.68 -8.70 1.17
C THR A 86 -16.74 -9.90 0.22
N GLY A 87 -17.00 -9.69 -1.07
CA GLY A 87 -17.13 -10.74 -2.09
C GLY A 87 -15.83 -11.11 -2.82
N PRO A 88 -15.82 -12.24 -3.54
CA PRO A 88 -14.70 -12.65 -4.37
C PRO A 88 -14.41 -11.62 -5.46
N ARG A 89 -13.13 -11.34 -5.68
CA ARG A 89 -12.68 -10.37 -6.68
C ARG A 89 -12.11 -11.10 -7.90
N PRO A 90 -12.39 -10.62 -9.12
CA PRO A 90 -11.78 -11.18 -10.32
C PRO A 90 -10.30 -10.80 -10.34
N VAL A 91 -9.46 -11.68 -9.79
CA VAL A 91 -8.01 -11.63 -9.88
C VAL A 91 -7.55 -12.74 -10.83
N GLU A 92 -6.49 -12.48 -11.58
CA GLU A 92 -5.88 -13.45 -12.50
C GLU A 92 -4.61 -13.99 -11.83
N PRO A 93 -4.59 -15.26 -11.37
CA PRO A 93 -3.41 -15.88 -10.81
C PRO A 93 -2.29 -16.06 -11.85
N PHE A 94 -1.13 -16.54 -11.39
CA PHE A 94 -0.04 -16.90 -12.28
C PHE A 94 -0.46 -18.06 -13.20
N ALA A 95 -0.43 -17.82 -14.52
CA ALA A 95 -1.02 -18.74 -15.49
C ALA A 95 -0.06 -19.84 -15.99
N PHE A 96 1.26 -19.64 -15.88
CA PHE A 96 2.27 -20.53 -16.45
C PHE A 96 2.64 -21.73 -15.56
N ASP A 97 1.88 -21.97 -14.50
CA ASP A 97 1.99 -23.14 -13.63
C ASP A 97 0.57 -23.61 -13.28
N SER A 98 0.29 -24.91 -13.44
CA SER A 98 -1.04 -25.46 -13.16
C SER A 98 -1.39 -25.41 -11.68
N ALA A 99 -0.39 -25.55 -10.79
CA ALA A 99 -0.60 -25.51 -9.35
C ALA A 99 -1.00 -24.12 -8.88
N THR A 100 -0.49 -23.04 -9.50
CA THR A 100 -0.77 -21.67 -9.08
C THR A 100 -2.14 -21.17 -9.49
N ARG A 101 -2.74 -21.76 -10.54
CA ARG A 101 -4.09 -21.39 -11.04
C ARG A 101 -5.19 -21.61 -10.02
N VAL A 102 -5.02 -22.61 -9.14
CA VAL A 102 -5.98 -22.97 -8.09
C VAL A 102 -5.60 -22.37 -6.73
N GLN A 103 -4.41 -21.78 -6.62
CA GLN A 103 -3.97 -21.11 -5.41
C GLN A 103 -4.49 -19.67 -5.36
N PRO A 104 -4.74 -19.12 -4.17
CA PRO A 104 -5.16 -17.73 -4.04
C PRO A 104 -4.04 -16.77 -4.44
N THR A 105 -4.40 -15.63 -5.02
CA THR A 105 -3.54 -14.44 -5.04
C THR A 105 -3.48 -13.87 -3.63
N GLN A 106 -2.27 -13.74 -3.07
CA GLN A 106 -2.09 -13.09 -1.77
C GLN A 106 -1.56 -11.69 -1.97
N SER A 107 -2.09 -10.74 -1.21
CA SER A 107 -1.61 -9.36 -1.26
C SER A 107 -1.78 -8.67 0.07
N THR A 108 -0.84 -7.78 0.38
CA THR A 108 -0.84 -6.98 1.60
C THR A 108 -0.39 -5.57 1.27
N ALA A 109 -1.03 -4.58 1.87
CA ALA A 109 -0.65 -3.20 1.69
C ALA A 109 -0.84 -2.42 2.99
N ALA A 110 0.20 -1.71 3.40
CA ALA A 110 0.17 -0.82 4.55
C ALA A 110 0.23 0.63 4.07
N TYR A 111 -0.64 1.48 4.60
CA TYR A 111 -0.69 2.91 4.27
C TYR A 111 -0.64 3.75 5.55
N CYS A 112 0.13 4.82 5.53
CA CYS A 112 0.00 5.90 6.51
C CYS A 112 -1.03 6.90 6.01
N VAL A 113 -2.03 7.18 6.82
CA VAL A 113 -3.05 8.19 6.55
C VAL A 113 -2.82 9.36 7.50
N THR A 114 -2.68 10.56 6.97
CA THR A 114 -2.70 11.76 7.79
C THR A 114 -4.15 12.00 8.18
N VAL A 115 -4.44 11.91 9.48
CA VAL A 115 -5.69 12.45 10.02
C VAL A 115 -5.52 13.96 10.04
N ALA A 116 -5.77 14.60 8.89
CA ALA A 116 -6.05 16.03 8.92
C ALA A 116 -7.25 16.19 9.85
N GLU A 117 -7.12 17.07 10.85
CA GLU A 117 -8.15 17.37 11.84
C GLU A 117 -9.53 17.22 11.20
N LEU A 118 -10.25 16.18 11.60
CA LEU A 118 -11.68 16.14 11.42
C LEU A 118 -12.15 17.45 12.06
N ARG A 119 -12.45 18.47 11.25
CA ARG A 119 -13.21 19.60 11.76
C ARG A 119 -14.43 18.94 12.40
N PRO A 120 -14.69 19.15 13.70
CA PRO A 120 -15.91 18.65 14.28
C PRO A 120 -17.02 19.38 13.52
N ALA A 121 -17.61 18.70 12.53
CA ALA A 121 -18.91 19.07 12.03
C ALA A 121 -19.78 19.05 13.27
N ALA A 122 -20.16 20.26 13.72
CA ALA A 122 -20.80 20.48 14.99
C ALA A 122 -21.99 19.52 15.13
N LEU A 123 -21.80 18.46 15.90
CA LEU A 123 -22.89 17.70 16.48
C LEU A 123 -23.52 18.63 17.51
N ARG A 124 -24.41 19.52 17.06
CA ARG A 124 -25.39 20.16 17.94
C ARG A 124 -26.32 19.04 18.36
N TRP A 125 -26.01 18.41 19.49
CA TRP A 125 -27.00 17.66 20.24
C TRP A 125 -28.12 18.64 20.61
N GLY A 126 -29.28 18.47 19.98
CA GLY A 126 -30.50 19.15 20.37
C GLY A 126 -30.85 18.70 21.78
N ARG A 127 -30.81 19.64 22.74
CA ARG A 127 -31.54 19.47 23.99
C ARG A 127 -33.02 19.58 23.66
N HIS A 128 -33.70 18.45 23.64
CA HIS A 128 -35.15 18.44 23.84
C HIS A 128 -35.40 18.52 25.34
N HIS A 129 -36.08 19.60 25.74
CA HIS A 129 -36.87 19.66 26.96
C HIS A 129 -38.12 18.79 26.82
#